data_AF-A0A506PEE9-F1
#
_entry.id   AF-A0A506PEE9-F1
#
_cell.length_a   1.000
_cell.length_b   1.000
_cell.length_c   1.000
_cell.angle_alpha   90.00
_cell.angle_beta   90.00
_cell.angle_gamma   90.00
#
_symmetry.space_group_name_H-M   'P 1'
#
loop_
_entity.id
_entity.type
_entity.pdbx_description
1 polymer ?
#
loop_
_entity_poly.entity_id
_entity_poly.type
_entity_poly.pdbx_seq_one_letter_code
_entity_poly.pdbx_strand_id
1 'polypeptide(L)'
;MKFINLIIILLLTFSCSNEKEIAEFEKVLGEASSKTLTLLVNDFENDFLKKQYPNSDLNDSYRKFLIDYKNGTTENWLPIPKKITDRFEASELKKEMYYHPDSVWILPNSSYDKVEEDSLLFLDSDRPYIKLRKKDFWYSSPEKIVYEYDRHYIIIDSTTNKDSLINKIMNLKYVNYQTGRYRQATDYIRKFGGFFEKFSDRRGVFDKKQLSELILEEADLNNELVKKLIVLEFVL
;
A
#
# COMPACT_ATOMS: atom_id res chain seq x y z
N MET A 1 -1.86 41.43 -24.78
CA MET A 1 -2.88 40.36 -24.87
C MET A 1 -2.34 39.05 -25.47
N LYS A 2 -1.51 39.06 -26.52
CA LYS A 2 -0.93 37.82 -27.09
C LYS A 2 -0.08 37.00 -26.09
N PHE A 3 0.69 37.66 -25.21
CA PHE A 3 1.49 36.99 -24.18
C PHE A 3 0.67 36.39 -23.02
N ILE A 4 -0.47 37.01 -22.66
CA ILE A 4 -1.36 36.50 -21.59
C ILE A 4 -2.08 35.23 -22.08
N ASN A 5 -2.52 35.20 -23.34
CA ASN A 5 -3.14 34.02 -23.92
C ASN A 5 -2.13 32.85 -24.07
N LEU A 6 -0.85 33.13 -24.30
CA LEU A 6 0.20 32.11 -24.38
C LEU A 6 0.43 31.43 -23.01
N ILE A 7 0.39 32.21 -21.92
CA ILE A 7 0.54 31.71 -20.54
C ILE A 7 -0.65 30.83 -20.14
N ILE A 8 -1.87 31.21 -20.53
CA ILE A 8 -3.09 30.43 -20.27
C ILE A 8 -3.07 29.10 -21.03
N ILE A 9 -2.60 29.08 -22.28
CA ILE A 9 -2.48 27.86 -23.08
C ILE A 9 -1.40 26.91 -22.50
N LEU A 10 -0.29 27.46 -21.99
CA LEU A 10 0.75 26.65 -21.34
C LEU A 10 0.26 26.01 -20.04
N LEU A 11 -0.49 26.75 -19.21
CA LEU A 11 -1.06 26.25 -17.95
C LEU A 11 -2.10 25.14 -18.18
N LEU A 12 -2.85 25.19 -19.28
CA LEU A 12 -3.84 24.16 -19.61
C LEU A 12 -3.19 22.83 -20.07
N THR A 13 -1.98 22.87 -20.64
CA THR A 13 -1.29 21.63 -21.04
C THR A 13 -0.65 20.87 -19.88
N PHE A 14 -0.31 21.53 -18.76
CA PHE A 14 0.22 20.86 -17.57
C PHE A 14 -0.85 20.19 -16.71
N SER A 15 -2.10 20.66 -16.75
CA SER A 15 -3.18 20.05 -15.97
C SER A 15 -3.66 18.71 -16.54
N CYS A 16 -3.40 18.45 -17.83
CA CYS A 16 -3.94 17.29 -18.54
C CYS A 16 -3.05 16.03 -18.43
N SER A 17 -1.75 16.17 -18.11
CA SER A 17 -0.86 15.01 -17.91
C SER A 17 -1.25 14.21 -16.67
N ASN A 18 -1.60 14.91 -15.58
CA ASN A 18 -1.89 14.28 -14.29
C ASN A 18 -3.17 13.43 -14.34
N GLU A 19 -4.20 13.87 -15.09
CA GLU A 19 -5.47 13.12 -15.19
C GLU A 19 -5.27 11.72 -15.78
N LYS A 20 -4.39 11.58 -16.77
CA LYS A 20 -4.08 10.28 -17.37
C LYS A 20 -3.35 9.36 -16.40
N GLU A 21 -2.36 9.89 -15.69
CA GLU A 21 -1.59 9.13 -14.69
C GLU A 21 -2.49 8.62 -13.56
N ILE A 22 -3.37 9.49 -13.06
CA ILE A 22 -4.37 9.15 -12.04
C ILE A 22 -5.32 8.06 -12.57
N ALA A 23 -5.90 8.25 -13.76
CA ALA A 23 -6.85 7.30 -14.32
C ALA A 23 -6.24 5.91 -14.53
N GLU A 24 -4.98 5.83 -14.97
CA GLU A 24 -4.31 4.55 -15.15
C GLU A 24 -3.94 3.90 -13.80
N PHE A 25 -3.51 4.68 -12.81
CA PHE A 25 -3.30 4.18 -11.44
C PHE A 25 -4.60 3.62 -10.86
N GLU A 26 -5.69 4.36 -10.95
CA GLU A 26 -7.01 3.96 -10.42
C GLU A 26 -7.59 2.74 -11.13
N LYS A 27 -7.32 2.62 -12.44
CA LYS A 27 -7.68 1.42 -13.21
C LYS A 27 -7.01 0.17 -12.66
N VAL A 28 -5.72 0.24 -12.32
CA VAL A 28 -4.99 -0.90 -11.75
C VAL A 28 -5.43 -1.16 -10.30
N LEU A 29 -5.59 -0.11 -9.50
CA LEU A 29 -6.02 -0.22 -8.10
C LEU A 29 -7.45 -0.78 -7.97
N GLY A 30 -8.30 -0.50 -8.95
CA GLY A 30 -9.71 -0.90 -8.99
C GLY A 30 -10.65 0.19 -8.46
N GLU A 31 -11.88 0.22 -8.98
CA GLU A 31 -12.85 1.29 -8.74
C GLU A 31 -13.17 1.49 -7.24
N ALA A 32 -13.53 0.42 -6.53
CA ALA A 32 -13.90 0.48 -5.12
C ALA A 32 -12.75 1.01 -4.25
N SER A 33 -11.53 0.51 -4.47
CA SER A 33 -10.33 0.93 -3.75
C SER A 33 -9.94 2.37 -4.08
N SER A 34 -10.06 2.78 -5.34
CA SER A 34 -9.78 4.15 -5.80
C SER A 34 -10.75 5.16 -5.19
N LYS A 35 -12.05 4.83 -5.19
CA LYS A 35 -13.07 5.66 -4.54
C LYS A 35 -12.82 5.82 -3.05
N THR A 36 -12.48 4.73 -2.36
CA THR A 36 -12.09 4.79 -0.94
C THR A 36 -10.86 5.68 -0.75
N LEU A 37 -9.82 5.53 -1.57
CA LEU A 37 -8.61 6.32 -1.45
C LEU A 37 -8.87 7.82 -1.65
N THR A 38 -9.70 8.20 -2.61
CA THR A 38 -10.14 9.59 -2.80
C THR A 38 -10.84 10.13 -1.55
N LEU A 39 -11.72 9.34 -0.93
CA LEU A 39 -12.39 9.74 0.31
C LEU A 39 -11.40 9.87 1.49
N LEU A 40 -10.41 8.99 1.59
CA LEU A 40 -9.38 9.05 2.63
C LEU A 40 -8.48 10.28 2.46
N VAL A 41 -8.11 10.64 1.22
CA VAL A 41 -7.40 11.89 0.93
C VAL A 41 -8.23 13.09 1.36
N ASN A 42 -9.50 13.15 0.96
CA ASN A 42 -10.39 14.25 1.36
C ASN A 42 -10.54 14.34 2.89
N ASP A 43 -10.70 13.20 3.58
CA ASP A 43 -10.81 13.16 5.03
C ASP A 43 -9.49 13.62 5.69
N PHE A 44 -8.33 13.20 5.17
CA PHE A 44 -7.02 13.63 5.66
C PHE A 44 -6.79 15.14 5.48
N GLU A 45 -7.09 15.67 4.30
CA GLU A 45 -6.90 17.09 4.00
C GLU A 45 -7.81 17.97 4.85
N ASN A 46 -9.10 17.63 4.92
CA ASN A 46 -10.09 18.47 5.57
C ASN A 46 -10.11 18.34 7.09
N ASP A 47 -9.84 17.15 7.61
CA ASP A 47 -9.99 16.88 9.04
C ASP A 47 -8.70 16.70 9.82
N PHE A 48 -7.57 16.53 9.14
CA PHE A 48 -6.26 16.53 9.76
C PHE A 48 -5.42 17.73 9.31
N LEU A 49 -5.04 17.84 8.03
CA LEU A 49 -4.09 18.87 7.57
C LEU A 49 -4.57 20.29 7.86
N LYS A 50 -5.81 20.64 7.52
CA LYS A 50 -6.38 21.98 7.79
C LYS A 50 -6.45 22.32 9.28
N LYS A 51 -6.53 21.32 10.17
CA LYS A 51 -6.58 21.54 11.62
C LYS A 51 -5.18 21.59 12.23
N GLN A 52 -4.27 20.76 11.73
CA GLN A 52 -2.89 20.71 12.17
C GLN A 52 -2.10 21.96 11.71
N TYR A 53 -2.42 22.48 10.53
CA TYR A 53 -1.69 23.59 9.89
C TYR A 53 -2.65 24.70 9.40
N PRO A 54 -3.48 25.31 10.27
CA PRO A 54 -4.62 26.15 9.88
C PRO A 54 -4.28 27.42 9.10
N ASN A 55 -3.04 27.90 9.20
CA ASN A 55 -2.56 29.10 8.52
C ASN A 55 -1.75 28.79 7.24
N SER A 56 -1.84 27.56 6.72
CA SER A 56 -1.13 27.12 5.53
C SER A 56 -2.12 26.79 4.43
N ASP A 57 -1.72 27.01 3.18
CA ASP A 57 -2.45 26.38 2.09
C ASP A 57 -2.26 24.85 2.10
N LEU A 58 -2.95 24.16 1.21
CA LEU A 58 -2.96 22.71 1.19
C LEU A 58 -1.57 22.12 0.89
N ASN A 59 -0.83 22.69 -0.07
CA ASN A 59 0.47 22.16 -0.45
C ASN A 59 1.52 22.41 0.62
N ASP A 60 1.48 23.59 1.24
CA ASP A 60 2.31 23.93 2.38
C ASP A 60 1.96 23.04 3.58
N SER A 61 0.70 22.64 3.74
CA SER A 61 0.29 21.69 4.78
C SER A 61 0.89 20.30 4.54
N TYR A 62 0.87 19.78 3.31
CA TYR A 62 1.56 18.53 2.96
C TYR A 62 3.08 18.64 3.17
N ARG A 63 3.68 19.76 2.76
CA ARG A 63 5.12 20.00 2.94
C ARG A 63 5.49 20.00 4.43
N LYS A 64 4.73 20.71 5.28
CA LYS A 64 4.93 20.74 6.73
C LYS A 64 4.73 19.36 7.36
N PHE A 65 3.68 18.64 6.95
CA PHE A 65 3.45 17.26 7.37
C PHE A 65 4.66 16.36 7.10
N LEU A 66 5.21 16.38 5.88
CA LEU A 66 6.37 15.57 5.50
C LEU A 66 7.65 16.00 6.23
N ILE A 67 7.85 17.31 6.46
CA ILE A 67 8.99 17.84 7.22
C ILE A 67 8.91 17.39 8.69
N ASP A 68 7.74 17.53 9.30
CA ASP A 68 7.51 17.12 10.69
C ASP A 68 7.73 15.62 10.85
N TYR A 69 7.18 14.83 9.91
CA TYR A 69 7.40 13.39 9.86
C TYR A 69 8.90 13.06 9.74
N LYS A 70 9.60 13.69 8.80
CA LYS A 70 11.04 13.48 8.56
C LYS A 70 11.88 13.80 9.80
N ASN A 71 11.53 14.86 10.52
CA ASN A 71 12.26 15.35 11.68
C ASN A 71 11.85 14.63 12.97
N GLY A 72 10.81 13.78 12.94
CA GLY A 72 10.27 13.12 14.12
C GLY A 72 9.51 14.06 15.06
N THR A 73 9.09 15.24 14.59
CA THR A 73 8.41 16.26 15.41
C THR A 73 6.90 16.09 15.41
N THR A 74 6.43 14.83 15.53
CA THR A 74 5.02 14.46 15.43
C THR A 74 4.31 14.31 16.79
N GLU A 75 5.01 14.55 17.90
CA GLU A 75 4.51 14.35 19.28
C GLU A 75 3.26 15.18 19.59
N ASN A 76 3.15 16.37 19.00
CA ASN A 76 2.04 17.31 19.20
C ASN A 76 1.00 17.26 18.07
N TRP A 77 1.02 16.22 17.24
CA TRP A 77 0.02 16.06 16.20
C TRP A 77 -1.35 15.77 16.81
N LEU A 78 -2.38 16.38 16.22
CA LEU A 78 -3.75 15.94 16.42
C LEU A 78 -3.85 14.44 16.08
N PRO A 79 -4.70 13.67 16.76
CA PRO A 79 -4.94 12.30 16.36
C PRO A 79 -5.54 12.28 14.94
N ILE A 80 -5.13 11.30 14.13
CA ILE A 80 -5.77 11.03 12.84
C ILE A 80 -7.27 10.78 13.11
N PRO A 81 -8.18 11.47 12.40
CA PRO A 81 -9.61 11.31 12.59
C PRO A 81 -10.05 9.83 12.52
N LYS A 82 -10.74 9.34 13.55
CA LYS A 82 -11.20 7.93 13.64
C LYS A 82 -11.93 7.45 12.39
N LYS A 83 -12.68 8.34 11.72
CA LYS A 83 -13.39 8.02 10.47
C LYS A 83 -12.47 7.56 9.32
N ILE A 84 -11.21 8.01 9.28
CA ILE A 84 -10.21 7.58 8.30
C ILE A 84 -9.89 6.11 8.58
N THR A 85 -9.56 5.77 9.83
CA THR A 85 -9.32 4.40 10.25
C THR A 85 -10.53 3.50 10.01
N ASP A 86 -11.73 3.92 10.43
CA ASP A 86 -12.96 3.12 10.27
C ASP A 86 -13.26 2.88 8.77
N ARG A 87 -13.10 3.89 7.93
CA ARG A 87 -13.31 3.78 6.48
C ARG A 87 -12.29 2.84 5.85
N PHE A 88 -11.02 2.97 6.23
CA PHE A 88 -9.97 2.09 5.73
C PHE A 88 -10.22 0.64 6.16
N GLU A 89 -10.49 0.41 7.43
CA GLU A 89 -10.69 -0.92 8.00
C GLU A 89 -11.86 -1.68 7.37
N ALA A 90 -12.92 -0.96 6.97
CA ALA A 90 -14.09 -1.52 6.30
C ALA A 90 -13.94 -1.65 4.76
N SER A 91 -12.83 -1.21 4.17
CA SER A 91 -12.70 -1.06 2.72
C SER A 91 -12.12 -2.27 1.99
N GLU A 92 -12.42 -2.34 0.68
CA GLU A 92 -11.70 -3.22 -0.24
C GLU A 92 -10.22 -2.83 -0.36
N LEU A 93 -9.87 -1.55 -0.21
CA LEU A 93 -8.47 -1.10 -0.23
C LEU A 93 -7.64 -1.80 0.86
N LYS A 94 -8.17 -1.98 2.07
CA LYS A 94 -7.49 -2.76 3.11
C LYS A 94 -7.25 -4.19 2.66
N LYS A 95 -8.22 -4.83 2.01
CA LYS A 95 -8.08 -6.22 1.52
C LYS A 95 -7.08 -6.35 0.38
N GLU A 96 -6.89 -5.27 -0.40
CA GLU A 96 -5.83 -5.19 -1.41
C GLU A 96 -4.45 -4.98 -0.80
N MET A 97 -4.34 -4.25 0.31
CA MET A 97 -3.07 -4.00 0.99
C MET A 97 -2.67 -5.13 1.95
N TYR A 98 -3.66 -5.81 2.52
CA TYR A 98 -3.47 -6.77 3.59
C TYR A 98 -4.40 -7.97 3.45
N TYR A 99 -3.94 -9.13 3.90
CA TYR A 99 -4.75 -10.34 3.96
C TYR A 99 -4.63 -11.04 5.31
N HIS A 100 -5.64 -11.84 5.60
CA HIS A 100 -5.55 -12.94 6.56
C HIS A 100 -5.46 -14.24 5.77
N PRO A 101 -4.69 -15.23 6.23
CA PRO A 101 -4.67 -16.53 5.59
C PRO A 101 -6.07 -17.12 5.51
N ASP A 102 -6.36 -17.76 4.39
CA ASP A 102 -7.58 -18.54 4.20
C ASP A 102 -7.48 -19.89 4.94
N SER A 103 -6.28 -20.46 5.02
CA SER A 103 -6.00 -21.69 5.75
C SER A 103 -4.53 -21.75 6.17
N VAL A 104 -4.25 -22.43 7.28
CA VAL A 104 -2.91 -22.58 7.86
C VAL A 104 -2.71 -24.02 8.29
N TRP A 105 -1.55 -24.58 7.93
CA TRP A 105 -1.13 -25.92 8.33
C TRP A 105 0.26 -25.87 8.95
N ILE A 106 0.52 -26.79 9.88
CA ILE A 106 1.87 -27.12 10.33
C ILE A 106 2.25 -28.41 9.63
N LEU A 107 3.18 -28.31 8.70
CA LEU A 107 3.69 -29.47 7.97
C LEU A 107 4.88 -30.06 8.73
N PRO A 108 4.93 -31.39 8.93
CA PRO A 108 6.11 -32.04 9.49
C PRO A 108 7.28 -31.89 8.52
N ASN A 109 8.49 -32.22 8.99
CA ASN A 109 9.63 -32.43 8.12
C ASN A 109 9.24 -33.42 7.00
N SER A 110 9.37 -33.00 5.75
CA SER A 110 9.08 -33.86 4.61
C SER A 110 10.01 -33.52 3.48
N SER A 111 10.46 -34.56 2.77
CA SER A 111 11.30 -34.42 1.59
C SER A 111 10.54 -33.83 0.39
N TYR A 112 9.19 -33.77 0.46
CA TYR A 112 8.34 -33.19 -0.57
C TYR A 112 7.07 -32.56 0.03
N ASP A 113 6.89 -31.27 -0.19
CA ASP A 113 5.62 -30.57 0.04
C ASP A 113 4.63 -30.92 -1.08
N LYS A 114 3.95 -32.07 -0.97
CA LYS A 114 2.87 -32.45 -1.88
C LYS A 114 1.52 -32.06 -1.29
N VAL A 115 1.18 -30.77 -1.38
CA VAL A 115 -0.24 -30.44 -1.53
C VAL A 115 -0.49 -30.52 -3.02
N GLU A 116 -1.42 -31.34 -3.48
CA GLU A 116 -1.66 -31.65 -4.91
C GLU A 116 -1.85 -30.41 -5.80
N GLU A 117 -2.16 -29.26 -5.19
CA GLU A 117 -2.38 -27.96 -5.83
C GLU A 117 -1.10 -27.10 -5.99
N ASP A 118 -0.03 -27.40 -5.24
CA ASP A 118 1.19 -26.60 -5.21
C ASP A 118 2.25 -27.27 -6.11
N SER A 119 2.32 -26.83 -7.38
CA SER A 119 3.18 -27.44 -8.41
C SER A 119 4.68 -27.17 -8.23
N LEU A 120 5.12 -26.74 -7.04
CA LEU A 120 6.49 -26.35 -6.76
C LEU A 120 7.21 -27.42 -5.93
N LEU A 121 8.12 -28.15 -6.58
CA LEU A 121 9.09 -29.02 -5.92
C LEU A 121 10.11 -28.17 -5.17
N PHE A 122 9.88 -27.92 -3.88
CA PHE A 122 10.85 -27.22 -3.03
C PHE A 122 11.89 -28.18 -2.43
N LEU A 123 13.06 -27.59 -2.13
CA LEU A 123 14.17 -28.21 -1.41
C LEU A 123 13.73 -28.75 -0.04
N ASP A 124 14.31 -29.88 0.34
CA ASP A 124 14.11 -30.57 1.61
C ASP A 124 14.16 -29.61 2.81
N SER A 125 13.12 -29.60 3.65
CA SER A 125 13.12 -28.89 4.93
C SER A 125 13.24 -29.93 6.05
N ASP A 126 14.41 -29.94 6.68
CA ASP A 126 14.75 -30.85 7.79
C ASP A 126 13.95 -30.60 9.07
N ARG A 127 13.18 -29.51 9.11
CA ARG A 127 12.34 -29.09 10.25
C ARG A 127 10.88 -28.83 9.86
N PRO A 128 9.94 -28.99 10.80
CA PRO A 128 8.55 -28.59 10.60
C PRO A 128 8.43 -27.09 10.29
N TYR A 129 7.43 -26.72 9.51
CA TYR A 129 7.17 -25.33 9.13
C TYR A 129 5.68 -25.06 9.01
N ILE A 130 5.33 -23.77 8.99
CA ILE A 130 3.95 -23.33 8.75
C ILE A 130 3.79 -23.08 7.25
N LYS A 131 2.75 -23.66 6.66
CA LYS A 131 2.26 -23.32 5.33
C LYS A 131 0.95 -22.58 5.46
N LEU A 132 0.80 -21.47 4.75
CA LEU A 132 -0.43 -20.71 4.72
C LEU A 132 -0.91 -20.56 3.29
N ARG A 133 -2.24 -20.57 3.10
CA ARG A 133 -2.91 -20.35 1.82
C ARG A 133 -3.55 -18.97 1.83
N LYS A 134 -3.45 -18.25 0.72
CA LYS A 134 -4.14 -16.96 0.51
C LYS A 134 -4.62 -16.87 -0.94
N LYS A 135 -5.58 -15.99 -1.18
CA LYS A 135 -6.09 -15.72 -2.52
C LYS A 135 -5.04 -14.98 -3.34
N ASP A 136 -4.74 -15.49 -4.53
CA ASP A 136 -3.91 -14.81 -5.51
C ASP A 136 -4.78 -13.83 -6.31
N PHE A 137 -4.62 -12.53 -6.06
CA PHE A 137 -5.40 -11.50 -6.75
C PHE A 137 -4.99 -11.27 -8.21
N TRP A 138 -3.83 -11.76 -8.64
CA TRP A 138 -3.36 -11.63 -10.03
C TRP A 138 -4.07 -12.63 -10.95
N TYR A 139 -4.17 -13.89 -10.51
CA TYR A 139 -4.75 -14.96 -11.32
C TYR A 139 -6.20 -15.29 -10.97
N SER A 140 -6.72 -14.73 -9.86
CA SER A 140 -8.14 -14.87 -9.52
C SER A 140 -9.04 -13.98 -10.36
N SER A 141 -10.22 -14.49 -10.68
CA SER A 141 -11.34 -13.79 -11.30
C SER A 141 -12.64 -14.08 -10.51
N PRO A 142 -13.76 -13.42 -10.81
CA PRO A 142 -15.05 -13.76 -10.19
C PRO A 142 -15.47 -15.22 -10.41
N GLU A 143 -15.06 -15.84 -11.52
CA GLU A 143 -15.44 -17.21 -11.89
C GLU A 143 -14.43 -18.27 -11.42
N LYS A 144 -13.20 -17.86 -11.08
CA LYS A 144 -12.12 -18.76 -10.70
C LYS A 144 -11.25 -18.15 -9.62
N ILE A 145 -11.19 -18.79 -8.46
CA ILE A 145 -10.27 -18.43 -7.40
C ILE A 145 -8.97 -19.21 -7.60
N VAL A 146 -7.86 -18.49 -7.65
CA VAL A 146 -6.51 -19.06 -7.62
C VAL A 146 -5.90 -18.77 -6.26
N TYR A 147 -5.19 -19.75 -5.72
CA TYR A 147 -4.53 -19.65 -4.43
C TYR A 147 -3.02 -19.62 -4.61
N GLU A 148 -2.36 -18.88 -3.74
CA GLU A 148 -0.91 -18.86 -3.54
C GLU A 148 -0.59 -19.31 -2.11
N TYR A 149 0.64 -19.78 -1.89
CA TYR A 149 1.07 -20.35 -0.62
C TYR A 149 2.36 -19.70 -0.12
N ASP A 150 2.37 -19.28 1.14
CA ASP A 150 3.60 -18.84 1.82
C ASP A 150 4.07 -19.88 2.84
N ARG A 151 5.38 -19.91 3.08
CA ARG A 151 6.03 -20.81 4.03
C ARG A 151 6.80 -20.02 5.08
N HIS A 152 6.53 -20.33 6.34
CA HIS A 152 7.12 -19.68 7.51
C HIS A 152 7.91 -20.71 8.32
N TYR A 153 9.22 -20.53 8.35
CA TYR A 153 10.13 -21.40 9.09
C TYR A 153 10.38 -20.83 10.48
N ILE A 154 9.58 -21.29 11.45
CA ILE A 154 9.77 -20.98 12.87
C ILE A 154 10.16 -22.24 13.65
N ILE A 155 10.62 -22.07 14.88
CA ILE A 155 10.90 -23.21 15.76
C ILE A 155 9.57 -23.83 16.18
N ILE A 156 9.38 -25.11 15.85
CA ILE A 156 8.22 -25.93 16.22
C ILE A 156 8.78 -27.21 16.82
N ASP A 157 8.59 -27.40 18.11
CA ASP A 157 9.08 -28.54 18.88
C ASP A 157 7.95 -29.25 19.65
N SER A 158 8.31 -30.23 20.46
CA SER A 158 7.35 -31.01 21.26
C SER A 158 6.60 -30.19 22.31
N THR A 159 7.07 -28.99 22.65
CA THR A 159 6.41 -28.09 23.61
C THR A 159 5.43 -27.12 22.94
N THR A 160 5.44 -27.06 21.61
CA THR A 160 4.62 -26.13 20.84
C THR A 160 3.16 -26.56 20.81
N ASN A 161 2.26 -25.72 21.33
CA ASN A 161 0.82 -25.89 21.14
C ASN A 161 0.44 -25.52 19.69
N LYS A 162 0.25 -26.54 18.86
CA LYS A 162 -0.02 -26.41 17.43
C LYS A 162 -1.33 -25.67 17.14
N ASP A 163 -2.40 -25.94 17.88
CA ASP A 163 -3.70 -25.31 17.66
C ASP A 163 -3.65 -23.82 18.02
N SER A 164 -2.99 -23.47 19.12
CA SER A 164 -2.75 -22.08 19.51
C SER A 164 -1.91 -21.35 18.46
N LEU A 165 -0.89 -22.00 17.91
CA LEU A 165 -0.06 -21.46 16.86
C LEU A 165 -0.87 -21.23 15.57
N ILE A 166 -1.63 -22.22 15.10
CA ILE A 166 -2.50 -22.09 13.92
C ILE A 166 -3.48 -20.92 14.11
N ASN A 167 -4.17 -20.87 15.25
CA ASN A 167 -5.10 -19.79 15.56
C ASN A 167 -4.42 -18.42 15.58
N LYS A 168 -3.22 -18.33 16.14
CA LYS A 168 -2.43 -17.09 16.11
C LYS A 168 -2.16 -16.66 14.68
N ILE A 169 -1.64 -17.54 13.84
CA ILE A 169 -1.27 -17.26 12.45
C ILE A 169 -2.49 -16.89 11.60
N MET A 170 -3.62 -17.60 11.75
CA MET A 170 -4.88 -17.27 11.05
C MET A 170 -5.36 -15.84 11.33
N ASN A 171 -5.08 -15.31 12.53
CA ASN A 171 -5.47 -13.96 12.94
C ASN A 171 -4.40 -12.89 12.67
N LEU A 172 -3.21 -13.27 12.20
CA LEU A 172 -2.19 -12.30 11.80
C LEU A 172 -2.62 -11.59 10.52
N LYS A 173 -2.39 -10.27 10.51
CA LYS A 173 -2.54 -9.41 9.33
C LYS A 173 -1.21 -9.43 8.56
N TYR A 174 -1.26 -9.91 7.32
CA TYR A 174 -0.12 -9.94 6.42
C TYR A 174 -0.23 -8.85 5.37
N VAL A 175 0.89 -8.32 4.90
CA VAL A 175 0.94 -7.38 3.78
C VAL A 175 0.86 -8.16 2.47
N ASN A 176 0.00 -7.72 1.56
CA ASN A 176 -0.09 -8.34 0.24
C ASN A 176 0.98 -7.79 -0.71
N TYR A 177 2.21 -8.27 -0.57
CA TYR A 177 3.38 -7.77 -1.31
C TYR A 177 3.41 -8.13 -2.78
N GLN A 178 2.75 -9.20 -3.22
CA GLN A 178 2.93 -9.74 -4.56
C GLN A 178 1.67 -9.63 -5.41
N THR A 179 0.50 -9.91 -4.83
CA THR A 179 -0.74 -10.02 -5.60
C THR A 179 -1.67 -8.84 -5.36
N GLY A 180 -1.52 -8.09 -4.27
CA GLY A 180 -2.40 -6.98 -3.93
C GLY A 180 -2.43 -5.87 -4.98
N ARG A 181 -3.61 -5.41 -5.40
CA ARG A 181 -3.73 -4.37 -6.45
C ARG A 181 -3.10 -3.04 -6.05
N TYR A 182 -2.98 -2.77 -4.75
CA TYR A 182 -2.18 -1.66 -4.24
C TYR A 182 -0.72 -1.74 -4.70
N ARG A 183 -0.06 -2.90 -4.54
CA ARG A 183 1.32 -3.10 -5.00
C ARG A 183 1.39 -2.98 -6.52
N GLN A 184 0.46 -3.61 -7.23
CA GLN A 184 0.43 -3.54 -8.69
C GLN A 184 0.31 -2.10 -9.20
N ALA A 185 -0.60 -1.30 -8.62
CA ALA A 185 -0.82 0.09 -9.03
C ALA A 185 0.42 0.95 -8.77
N THR A 186 1.08 0.77 -7.64
CA THR A 186 2.29 1.52 -7.27
C THR A 186 3.56 1.03 -7.96
N ASP A 187 3.61 -0.20 -8.47
CA ASP A 187 4.66 -0.64 -9.39
C ASP A 187 4.38 -0.15 -10.82
N TYR A 188 3.11 -0.04 -11.20
CA TYR A 188 2.69 0.42 -12.52
C TYR A 188 3.09 1.86 -12.81
N ILE A 189 2.98 2.75 -11.82
CA ILE A 189 3.34 4.18 -11.97
C ILE A 189 4.83 4.39 -12.27
N ARG A 190 5.69 3.38 -12.08
CA ARG A 190 7.11 3.42 -12.46
C ARG A 190 7.29 3.92 -13.90
N LYS A 191 6.39 3.51 -14.80
CA LYS A 191 6.45 3.86 -16.22
C LYS A 191 6.31 5.36 -16.50
N PHE A 192 5.82 6.15 -15.55
CA PHE A 192 5.71 7.60 -15.68
C PHE A 192 7.05 8.31 -15.49
N GLY A 193 8.10 7.61 -15.05
CA GLY A 193 9.44 8.16 -14.89
C GLY A 193 9.55 9.14 -13.71
N GLY A 194 10.71 9.77 -13.59
CA GLY A 194 10.95 10.85 -12.62
C GLY A 194 10.71 10.42 -11.17
N PHE A 195 9.90 11.20 -10.44
CA PHE A 195 9.53 10.89 -9.06
C PHE A 195 8.85 9.52 -8.94
N PHE A 196 7.94 9.16 -9.86
CA PHE A 196 7.16 7.93 -9.75
C PHE A 196 8.02 6.68 -9.92
N GLU A 197 8.99 6.69 -10.84
CA GLU A 197 9.98 5.62 -10.99
C GLU A 197 10.77 5.40 -9.69
N LYS A 198 11.32 6.48 -9.14
CA LYS A 198 12.09 6.43 -7.89
C LYS A 198 11.23 5.99 -6.71
N PHE A 199 9.99 6.46 -6.63
CA PHE A 199 9.04 6.05 -5.61
C PHE A 199 8.77 4.54 -5.70
N SER A 200 8.46 4.02 -6.90
CA SER A 200 8.20 2.60 -7.13
C SER A 200 9.40 1.71 -6.81
N ASP A 201 10.61 2.16 -7.09
CA ASP A 201 11.85 1.41 -6.82
C ASP A 201 12.21 1.37 -5.34
N ARG A 202 11.85 2.41 -4.60
CA ARG A 202 12.30 2.62 -3.22
C ARG A 202 11.24 2.27 -2.18
N ARG A 203 9.96 2.19 -2.55
CA ARG A 203 8.85 1.79 -1.66
C ARG A 203 9.06 0.37 -1.10
N GLY A 204 9.11 0.27 0.23
CA GLY A 204 9.37 -0.99 0.95
C GLY A 204 10.86 -1.26 1.21
N VAL A 205 11.78 -0.47 0.64
CA VAL A 205 13.20 -0.45 1.01
C VAL A 205 13.50 0.75 1.90
N PHE A 206 12.94 1.90 1.54
CA PHE A 206 13.10 3.14 2.28
C PHE A 206 12.27 3.11 3.56
N ASP A 207 12.87 3.59 4.64
CA ASP A 207 12.08 3.97 5.80
C ASP A 207 11.21 5.19 5.46
N LYS A 208 10.25 5.49 6.33
CA LYS A 208 9.32 6.60 6.10
C LYS A 208 10.03 7.97 6.06
N LYS A 209 11.19 8.13 6.70
CA LYS A 209 11.96 9.38 6.68
C LYS A 209 12.60 9.58 5.30
N GLN A 210 13.26 8.56 4.77
CA GLN A 210 13.85 8.57 3.43
C GLN A 210 12.78 8.76 2.35
N LEU A 211 11.59 8.18 2.55
CA LEU A 211 10.47 8.39 1.65
C LEU A 211 9.95 9.84 1.70
N SER A 212 9.85 10.45 2.88
CA SER A 212 9.52 11.88 3.02
C SER A 212 10.54 12.77 2.32
N GLU A 213 11.83 12.46 2.41
CA GLU A 213 12.91 13.18 1.71
C GLU A 213 12.71 13.14 0.20
N LEU A 214 12.52 11.94 -0.36
CA LEU A 214 12.26 11.78 -1.79
C LEU A 214 11.05 12.60 -2.27
N ILE A 215 9.95 12.59 -1.51
CA ILE A 215 8.74 13.34 -1.86
C ILE A 215 9.00 14.85 -1.78
N LEU A 216 9.70 15.32 -0.74
CA LEU A 216 10.00 16.73 -0.55
C LEU A 216 10.93 17.30 -1.62
N GLU A 217 11.86 16.49 -2.12
CA GLU A 217 12.87 16.89 -3.11
C GLU A 217 12.37 16.81 -4.55
N GLU A 218 11.53 15.81 -4.88
CA GLU A 218 11.26 15.46 -6.27
C GLU A 218 9.78 15.49 -6.68
N ALA A 219 8.84 15.42 -5.73
CA ALA A 219 7.42 15.33 -6.07
C ALA A 219 6.77 16.71 -6.26
N ASP A 220 5.84 16.80 -7.20
CA ASP A 220 4.90 17.92 -7.25
C ASP A 220 3.77 17.69 -6.26
N LEU A 221 3.75 18.43 -5.15
CA LEU A 221 2.69 18.33 -4.14
C LEU A 221 1.32 18.83 -4.64
N ASN A 222 1.23 19.47 -5.81
CA ASN A 222 -0.06 19.74 -6.45
C ASN A 222 -0.66 18.49 -7.12
N ASN A 223 0.17 17.49 -7.44
CA ASN A 223 -0.27 16.30 -8.15
C ASN A 223 -1.12 15.41 -7.23
N GLU A 224 -2.35 15.12 -7.65
CA GLU A 224 -3.29 14.33 -6.83
C GLU A 224 -2.82 12.88 -6.64
N LEU A 225 -2.11 12.29 -7.60
CA LEU A 225 -1.52 10.97 -7.46
C LEU A 225 -0.44 11.00 -6.35
N VAL A 226 0.39 12.04 -6.29
CA VAL A 226 1.36 12.22 -5.18
C VAL A 226 0.65 12.27 -3.83
N LYS A 227 -0.45 13.03 -3.71
CA LYS A 227 -1.24 13.11 -2.47
C LYS A 227 -1.84 11.76 -2.06
N LYS A 228 -2.35 11.00 -3.04
CA LYS A 228 -2.83 9.63 -2.84
C LYS A 228 -1.72 8.71 -2.30
N LEU A 229 -0.50 8.81 -2.86
CA LEU A 229 0.65 8.04 -2.39
C LEU A 229 1.06 8.44 -0.96
N ILE A 230 1.01 9.73 -0.61
CA ILE A 230 1.29 10.19 0.77
C ILE A 230 0.29 9.55 1.76
N VAL A 231 -1.00 9.54 1.44
CA VAL A 231 -2.00 8.92 2.32
C VAL A 231 -1.76 7.42 2.47
N LEU A 232 -1.47 6.72 1.36
CA LEU A 232 -1.20 5.28 1.38
C LEU A 232 0.00 4.88 2.25
N GLU A 233 1.07 5.68 2.26
CA GLU A 233 2.34 5.32 2.92
C GLU A 233 2.45 5.86 4.36
N PHE A 234 1.81 7.00 4.64
CA PHE A 234 2.00 7.72 5.90
C PHE A 234 0.79 7.70 6.82
N VAL A 235 -0.42 7.49 6.30
CA VAL A 235 -1.67 7.64 7.07
C VAL A 235 -2.35 6.29 7.36
N LEU A 236 -2.26 5.33 6.43
CA LEU A 236 -2.90 4.00 6.53
C LEU A 236 -1.95 2.93 7.09
#